data_AF-A0AAV9QZE8-F1
#
_entry.id   AF-A0AAV9QZE8-F1
#
_cell.length_a   1.000
_cell.length_b   1.000
_cell.length_c   1.000
_cell.angle_alpha   90.00
_cell.angle_beta   90.00
_cell.angle_gamma   90.00
#
_symmetry.space_group_name_H-M   'P 1'
#
loop_
_entity.id
_entity.type
_entity.pdbx_description
1 polymer ?
#
loop_
_entity_poly.entity_id
_entity_poly.type
_entity_poly.pdbx_seq_one_letter_code
_entity_poly.pdbx_strand_id
1 'polypeptide(L)'
;MSWAPPEELEEVSGERDVWVSLLSLLPPISRALNILQSSESTETGGGRMSVEVDLLLQEAKESIEAAQNYRSELQQRLHGLNQARKQIRGSSGQAREALKRHFTELQTAASRLLSERLAGLLAEVDAIEADSIKPLDDCQSLIEHGVGQADELLREGEAALRCGLGEKEDKLGSFTKKAMHIQLDSLPEVPALVDVPCVSAQLDDSILSLLRDRVSRHGSVSSHPPVQIEELQERPGSILVRWCKVDEDFAAADYRLQYRRSGSGGSQYEDAYIGRDCEFLVLHLDPHTDYLFRVCARGEGRTEWSPWSIPQTGYTTLAPHEWRSGTEGYILSSRKNIALRNDSSQSRCTVLYSDAPTYFCGQTLTFKISAAGQFDRLDSLGVCIDTQSGEDSLQRDQAVCISTNGAVFVNGKEMTNQLPAITMGSTVTFDMEVVNLLPISNNNLSEGGHFKLRVTIGSGSREVVFDWLVDQAVDCLFFGCSFIHSGWKVLVF
;
A
#
# COMPACT_ATOMS: atom_id res chain seq x y z
N MET A 1 0.13 3.77 -46.80
CA MET A 1 1.43 4.45 -46.68
C MET A 1 2.45 3.41 -46.26
N SER A 2 3.34 3.07 -47.19
CA SER A 2 4.44 2.11 -47.04
C SER A 2 5.59 2.75 -46.27
N TRP A 3 6.11 2.09 -45.24
CA TRP A 3 7.40 2.44 -44.65
C TRP A 3 8.28 1.19 -44.59
N ALA A 4 9.36 1.24 -45.36
CA ALA A 4 10.49 0.33 -45.32
C ALA A 4 11.35 0.63 -44.08
N PRO A 5 12.19 -0.31 -43.60
CA PRO A 5 13.10 -0.08 -42.48
C PRO A 5 14.42 0.54 -42.97
N PRO A 6 15.14 1.31 -42.15
CA PRO A 6 16.53 1.65 -42.42
C PRO A 6 17.48 0.61 -41.78
N GLU A 7 18.44 0.18 -42.58
CA GLU A 7 19.69 -0.46 -42.19
C GLU A 7 20.65 0.54 -41.51
N GLU A 8 21.52 -0.04 -40.67
CA GLU A 8 22.87 0.39 -40.26
C GLU A 8 23.06 1.71 -39.50
N LEU A 9 23.53 1.59 -38.25
CA LEU A 9 24.46 2.54 -37.61
C LEU A 9 25.42 1.79 -36.66
N GLU A 10 26.65 1.65 -37.17
CA GLU A 10 27.97 1.82 -36.53
C GLU A 10 28.20 1.33 -35.08
N GLU A 11 29.02 0.28 -34.96
CA GLU A 11 29.84 -0.03 -33.79
C GLU A 11 30.75 1.17 -33.44
N VAL A 12 30.47 1.82 -32.32
CA VAL A 12 31.34 2.84 -31.74
C VAL A 12 32.52 2.16 -31.04
N SER A 13 33.69 2.31 -31.65
CA SER A 13 35.04 1.89 -31.21
C SER A 13 35.56 2.62 -29.95
N GLY A 14 34.68 3.02 -29.03
CA GLY A 14 35.03 3.81 -27.84
C GLY A 14 35.49 3.01 -26.61
N GLU A 15 35.36 1.68 -26.62
CA GLU A 15 35.70 0.86 -25.44
C GLU A 15 37.20 0.62 -25.25
N ARG A 16 38.07 0.93 -26.23
CA ARG A 16 39.53 0.77 -26.06
C ARG A 16 40.22 1.99 -25.46
N ASP A 17 39.69 3.20 -25.66
CA ASP A 17 40.36 4.43 -25.21
C ASP A 17 40.11 4.77 -23.73
N VAL A 18 39.06 4.22 -23.12
CA VAL A 18 38.79 4.39 -21.68
C VAL A 18 39.79 3.60 -20.82
N TRP A 19 40.22 2.42 -21.27
CA TRP A 19 41.21 1.60 -20.55
C TRP A 19 42.62 2.21 -20.60
N VAL A 20 42.98 2.90 -21.69
CA VAL A 20 44.28 3.59 -21.80
C VAL A 20 44.33 4.85 -20.92
N SER A 21 43.19 5.54 -20.73
CA SER A 21 43.10 6.72 -19.85
C SER A 21 43.00 6.40 -18.36
N LEU A 22 42.55 5.20 -17.98
CA LEU A 22 42.51 4.76 -16.58
C LEU A 22 43.87 4.26 -16.07
N LEU A 23 44.74 3.76 -16.96
CA LEU A 23 46.11 3.36 -16.62
C LEU A 23 47.06 4.55 -16.42
N SER A 24 46.71 5.75 -16.93
CA SER A 24 47.52 6.96 -16.79
C SER A 24 47.25 7.76 -15.50
N LEU A 25 46.23 7.38 -14.72
CA LEU A 25 45.87 8.01 -13.45
C LEU A 25 46.49 7.35 -12.20
N LEU A 26 47.37 6.36 -12.39
CA LEU A 26 48.09 5.68 -11.30
C LEU A 26 49.53 6.24 -11.14
N PRO A 27 49.80 7.12 -10.17
CA PRO A 27 51.13 7.19 -9.54
C PRO A 27 51.17 6.23 -8.34
N PRO A 28 52.24 5.43 -8.10
CA PRO A 28 53.64 5.69 -8.47
C PRO A 28 54.36 4.51 -9.16
N ILE A 29 53.86 3.97 -10.28
CA ILE A 29 54.67 2.99 -11.07
C ILE A 29 55.88 3.68 -11.73
N SER A 30 55.80 5.00 -11.96
CA SER A 30 56.89 5.79 -12.55
C SER A 30 58.13 5.93 -11.64
N ARG A 31 57.99 5.75 -10.32
CA ARG A 31 59.15 5.81 -9.39
C ARG A 31 59.96 4.52 -9.38
N ALA A 32 59.31 3.36 -9.48
CA ALA A 32 59.98 2.06 -9.53
C ALA A 32 60.83 1.90 -10.80
N LEU A 33 60.37 2.43 -11.93
CA LEU A 33 61.11 2.43 -13.20
C LEU A 33 62.30 3.41 -13.22
N ASN A 34 62.17 4.57 -12.57
CA ASN A 34 63.26 5.56 -12.48
C ASN A 34 64.41 5.10 -11.58
N ILE A 35 64.15 4.30 -10.55
CA ILE A 35 65.21 3.77 -9.68
C ILE A 35 66.03 2.68 -10.39
N LEU A 36 65.37 1.82 -11.17
CA LEU A 36 66.02 0.78 -12.00
C LEU A 36 66.92 1.36 -13.11
N GLN A 37 66.72 2.60 -13.54
CA GLN A 37 67.61 3.29 -14.48
C GLN A 37 68.73 4.10 -13.82
N SER A 38 68.69 4.28 -12.49
CA SER A 38 69.68 5.09 -11.75
C SER A 38 70.73 4.27 -10.96
N SER A 39 70.63 2.94 -10.96
CA SER A 39 71.48 2.05 -10.13
C SER A 39 72.59 1.32 -10.91
N GLU A 40 73.12 1.91 -11.98
CA GLU A 40 74.40 1.48 -12.59
C GLU A 40 75.53 2.45 -12.21
N SER A 41 75.75 2.68 -10.90
CA SER A 41 77.08 3.11 -10.42
C SER A 41 77.19 3.00 -8.90
N THR A 42 78.35 2.52 -8.46
CA THR A 42 78.91 2.50 -7.09
C THR A 42 78.43 1.42 -6.11
N GLU A 43 79.26 0.37 -6.05
CA GLU A 43 79.40 -0.57 -4.93
C GLU A 43 79.68 0.17 -3.61
N THR A 44 78.82 -0.03 -2.61
CA THR A 44 79.09 -0.18 -1.15
C THR A 44 77.77 0.03 -0.39
N GLY A 45 76.96 -1.03 -0.22
CA GLY A 45 75.66 -0.88 0.45
C GLY A 45 74.77 -2.12 0.60
N GLY A 46 75.35 -3.31 0.80
CA GLY A 46 74.60 -4.58 0.80
C GLY A 46 73.50 -4.74 1.87
N GLY A 47 73.50 -3.95 2.94
CA GLY A 47 72.46 -3.97 3.98
C GLY A 47 71.31 -2.97 3.79
N ARG A 48 71.46 -1.99 2.89
CA ARG A 48 70.45 -0.92 2.68
C ARG A 48 69.50 -1.26 1.53
N MET A 49 69.99 -1.97 0.51
CA MET A 49 69.20 -2.44 -0.63
C MET A 49 68.17 -3.52 -0.28
N SER A 50 68.43 -4.42 0.68
CA SER A 50 67.46 -5.49 0.99
C SER A 50 66.21 -4.95 1.68
N VAL A 51 66.36 -3.95 2.56
CA VAL A 51 65.24 -3.31 3.27
C VAL A 51 64.36 -2.51 2.31
N GLU A 52 64.97 -1.88 1.29
CA GLU A 52 64.25 -1.10 0.28
C GLU A 52 63.45 -2.00 -0.67
N VAL A 53 64.01 -3.17 -1.03
CA VAL A 53 63.29 -4.19 -1.80
C VAL A 53 62.13 -4.79 -0.99
N ASP A 54 62.32 -5.08 0.30
CA ASP A 54 61.25 -5.61 1.16
C ASP A 54 60.10 -4.61 1.36
N LEU A 55 60.41 -3.31 1.48
CA LEU A 55 59.41 -2.24 1.53
C LEU A 55 58.61 -2.14 0.22
N LEU A 56 59.28 -2.18 -0.92
CA LEU A 56 58.61 -2.17 -2.24
C LEU A 56 57.74 -3.42 -2.43
N LEU A 57 58.15 -4.57 -1.90
CA LEU A 57 57.41 -5.82 -1.98
C LEU A 57 56.15 -5.78 -1.09
N GLN A 58 56.24 -5.13 0.07
CA GLN A 58 55.10 -4.89 0.94
C GLN A 58 54.11 -3.88 0.33
N GLU A 59 54.59 -2.77 -0.23
CA GLU A 59 53.77 -1.78 -0.93
C GLU A 59 53.05 -2.38 -2.15
N ALA A 60 53.74 -3.26 -2.89
CA ALA A 60 53.14 -4.00 -4.00
C ALA A 60 52.03 -4.95 -3.53
N LYS A 61 52.18 -5.63 -2.39
CA LYS A 61 51.14 -6.50 -1.82
C LYS A 61 49.91 -5.70 -1.40
N GLU A 62 50.10 -4.60 -0.71
CA GLU A 62 49.01 -3.69 -0.29
C GLU A 62 48.28 -3.10 -1.50
N SER A 63 49.03 -2.73 -2.54
CA SER A 63 48.46 -2.25 -3.80
C SER A 63 47.65 -3.32 -4.54
N ILE A 64 48.10 -4.59 -4.54
CA ILE A 64 47.36 -5.71 -5.12
C ILE A 64 46.07 -5.97 -4.33
N GLU A 65 46.12 -5.95 -3.01
CA GLU A 65 44.93 -6.12 -2.15
C GLU A 65 43.91 -5.00 -2.37
N ALA A 66 44.38 -3.74 -2.41
CA ALA A 66 43.54 -2.59 -2.73
C ALA A 66 42.89 -2.71 -4.12
N ALA A 67 43.65 -3.15 -5.13
CA ALA A 67 43.12 -3.37 -6.48
C ALA A 67 42.09 -4.52 -6.53
N GLN A 68 42.28 -5.59 -5.75
CA GLN A 68 41.32 -6.69 -5.63
C GLN A 68 40.02 -6.26 -4.96
N ASN A 69 40.10 -5.46 -3.88
CA ASN A 69 38.95 -4.90 -3.20
C ASN A 69 38.18 -3.94 -4.13
N TYR A 70 38.89 -3.04 -4.81
CA TYR A 70 38.29 -2.12 -5.79
C TYR A 70 37.59 -2.86 -6.93
N ARG A 71 38.20 -3.92 -7.48
CA ARG A 71 37.56 -4.77 -8.51
C ARG A 71 36.27 -5.40 -8.00
N SER A 72 36.27 -5.93 -6.78
CA SER A 72 35.09 -6.54 -6.16
C SER A 72 33.96 -5.53 -5.99
N GLU A 73 34.29 -4.31 -5.53
CA GLU A 73 33.32 -3.23 -5.39
C GLU A 73 32.75 -2.78 -6.75
N LEU A 74 33.59 -2.66 -7.79
CA LEU A 74 33.13 -2.37 -9.14
C LEU A 74 32.20 -3.45 -9.69
N GLN A 75 32.50 -4.73 -9.43
CA GLN A 75 31.64 -5.85 -9.83
C GLN A 75 30.28 -5.79 -9.11
N GLN A 76 30.26 -5.44 -7.82
CA GLN A 76 29.03 -5.24 -7.06
C GLN A 76 28.21 -4.06 -7.60
N ARG A 77 28.84 -2.93 -7.92
CA ARG A 77 28.18 -1.77 -8.55
C ARG A 77 27.62 -2.12 -9.94
N LEU A 78 28.36 -2.88 -10.74
CA LEU A 78 27.89 -3.35 -12.05
C LEU A 78 26.68 -4.30 -11.91
N HIS A 79 26.68 -5.16 -10.90
CA HIS A 79 25.52 -5.98 -10.58
C HIS A 79 24.29 -5.13 -10.22
N GLY A 80 24.47 -4.13 -9.35
CA GLY A 80 23.43 -3.17 -8.99
C GLY A 80 22.86 -2.43 -10.22
N LEU A 81 23.72 -1.97 -11.13
CA LEU A 81 23.30 -1.32 -12.38
C LEU A 81 22.46 -2.24 -13.27
N ASN A 82 22.83 -3.52 -13.37
CA ASN A 82 22.07 -4.51 -14.13
C ASN A 82 20.71 -4.80 -13.49
N GLN A 83 20.62 -4.83 -12.16
CA GLN A 83 19.34 -4.93 -11.44
C GLN A 83 18.46 -3.71 -11.69
N ALA A 84 19.01 -2.49 -11.60
CA ALA A 84 18.28 -1.25 -11.89
C ALA A 84 17.72 -1.23 -13.32
N ARG A 85 18.52 -1.67 -14.31
CA ARG A 85 18.05 -1.82 -15.71
C ARG A 85 16.89 -2.80 -15.83
N LYS A 86 16.96 -3.97 -15.16
CA LYS A 86 15.86 -4.95 -15.13
C LYS A 86 14.60 -4.35 -14.50
N GLN A 87 14.74 -3.62 -13.40
CA GLN A 87 13.61 -2.97 -12.73
C GLN A 87 12.92 -1.92 -13.62
N ILE A 88 13.68 -1.05 -14.29
CA ILE A 88 13.11 -0.05 -15.21
C ILE A 88 12.39 -0.73 -16.38
N ARG A 89 12.99 -1.76 -16.98
CA ARG A 89 12.36 -2.50 -18.09
C ARG A 89 11.07 -3.20 -17.65
N GLY A 90 11.10 -3.87 -16.49
CA GLY A 90 9.94 -4.55 -15.92
C GLY A 90 8.79 -3.59 -15.60
N SER A 91 9.08 -2.53 -14.84
CA SER A 91 8.08 -1.51 -14.47
C SER A 91 7.50 -0.78 -15.69
N SER A 92 8.35 -0.42 -16.66
CA SER A 92 7.88 0.18 -17.93
C SER A 92 6.99 -0.76 -18.73
N GLY A 93 7.31 -2.06 -18.76
CA GLY A 93 6.47 -3.08 -19.40
C GLY A 93 5.08 -3.16 -18.76
N GLN A 94 5.04 -3.26 -17.44
CA GLN A 94 3.79 -3.30 -16.67
C GLN A 94 2.96 -2.02 -16.85
N ALA A 95 3.59 -0.84 -16.80
CA ALA A 95 2.90 0.44 -17.01
C ALA A 95 2.29 0.53 -18.41
N ARG A 96 3.00 0.10 -19.46
CA ARG A 96 2.47 0.06 -20.82
C ARG A 96 1.27 -0.88 -20.94
N GLU A 97 1.33 -2.05 -20.32
CA GLU A 97 0.23 -3.02 -20.35
C GLU A 97 -1.00 -2.48 -19.61
N ALA A 98 -0.80 -1.89 -18.43
CA ALA A 98 -1.86 -1.26 -17.65
C ALA A 98 -2.55 -0.12 -18.43
N LEU A 99 -1.78 0.78 -19.05
CA LEU A 99 -2.32 1.85 -19.88
C LEU A 99 -3.12 1.29 -21.07
N LYS A 100 -2.57 0.32 -21.81
CA LYS A 100 -3.26 -0.30 -22.94
C LYS A 100 -4.59 -0.93 -22.51
N ARG A 101 -4.57 -1.68 -21.41
CA ARG A 101 -5.77 -2.33 -20.86
C ARG A 101 -6.82 -1.28 -20.49
N HIS A 102 -6.44 -0.27 -19.70
CA HIS A 102 -7.33 0.80 -19.25
C HIS A 102 -8.00 1.55 -20.41
N PHE A 103 -7.22 1.98 -21.41
CA PHE A 103 -7.79 2.70 -22.55
C PHE A 103 -8.65 1.81 -23.46
N THR A 104 -8.35 0.50 -23.55
CA THR A 104 -9.19 -0.46 -24.28
C THR A 104 -10.56 -0.65 -23.59
N GLU A 105 -10.55 -0.78 -22.26
CA GLU A 105 -11.76 -0.88 -21.45
C GLU A 105 -12.60 0.40 -21.56
N LEU A 106 -11.95 1.57 -21.45
CA LEU A 106 -12.60 2.87 -21.59
C LEU A 106 -13.22 3.05 -22.99
N GLN A 107 -12.49 2.68 -24.06
CA GLN A 107 -12.99 2.73 -25.42
C GLN A 107 -14.21 1.82 -25.61
N THR A 108 -14.18 0.62 -25.04
CA THR A 108 -15.28 -0.35 -25.10
C THR A 108 -16.51 0.20 -24.39
N ALA A 109 -16.34 0.76 -23.18
CA ALA A 109 -17.41 1.36 -22.41
C ALA A 109 -18.04 2.57 -23.12
N ALA A 110 -17.21 3.49 -23.64
CA ALA A 110 -17.68 4.66 -24.37
C ALA A 110 -18.44 4.28 -25.65
N SER A 111 -17.92 3.31 -26.41
CA SER A 111 -18.58 2.81 -27.63
C SER A 111 -19.94 2.19 -27.31
N ARG A 112 -20.04 1.41 -26.22
CA ARG A 112 -21.32 0.83 -25.78
C ARG A 112 -22.35 1.92 -25.45
N LEU A 113 -21.97 2.94 -24.68
CA LEU A 113 -22.87 4.04 -24.31
C LEU A 113 -23.36 4.83 -25.53
N LEU A 114 -22.49 5.07 -26.51
CA LEU A 114 -22.87 5.74 -27.77
C LEU A 114 -23.85 4.88 -28.58
N SER A 115 -23.60 3.58 -28.69
CA SER A 115 -24.51 2.64 -29.37
C SER A 115 -25.87 2.56 -28.69
N GLU A 116 -25.91 2.52 -27.35
CA GLU A 116 -27.15 2.54 -26.57
C GLU A 116 -27.95 3.83 -26.80
N ARG A 117 -27.28 4.99 -26.85
CA ARG A 117 -27.96 6.26 -27.13
C ARG A 117 -28.52 6.31 -28.55
N LEU A 118 -27.75 5.85 -29.54
CA LEU A 118 -28.22 5.78 -30.92
C LEU A 118 -29.44 4.86 -31.04
N ALA A 119 -29.39 3.68 -30.44
CA ALA A 119 -30.53 2.75 -30.43
C ALA A 119 -31.78 3.37 -29.81
N GLY A 120 -31.63 4.13 -28.71
CA GLY A 120 -32.73 4.87 -28.10
C GLY A 120 -33.35 5.91 -29.04
N LEU A 121 -32.51 6.71 -29.72
CA LEU A 121 -32.98 7.71 -30.68
C LEU A 121 -33.70 7.09 -31.88
N LEU A 122 -33.20 5.96 -32.39
CA LEU A 122 -33.85 5.23 -33.48
C LEU A 122 -35.21 4.69 -33.03
N ALA A 123 -35.31 4.13 -31.82
CA ALA A 123 -36.58 3.67 -31.28
C ALA A 123 -37.59 4.82 -31.07
N GLU A 124 -37.13 6.02 -30.71
CA GLU A 124 -37.97 7.23 -30.65
C GLU A 124 -38.51 7.60 -32.05
N VAL A 125 -37.67 7.52 -33.09
CA VAL A 125 -38.09 7.75 -34.49
C VAL A 125 -39.13 6.72 -34.93
N ASP A 126 -38.84 5.43 -34.71
CA ASP A 126 -39.75 4.33 -35.07
C ASP A 126 -41.10 4.45 -34.37
N ALA A 127 -41.10 4.87 -33.10
CA ALA A 127 -42.33 5.10 -32.34
C ALA A 127 -43.17 6.26 -32.91
N ILE A 128 -42.53 7.40 -33.22
CA ILE A 128 -43.23 8.54 -33.84
C ILE A 128 -43.79 8.15 -35.20
N GLU A 129 -43.03 7.41 -36.01
CA GLU A 129 -43.49 6.91 -37.31
C GLU A 129 -44.72 6.01 -37.15
N ALA A 130 -44.65 5.01 -36.27
CA ALA A 130 -45.76 4.08 -36.03
C ALA A 130 -47.03 4.79 -35.54
N ASP A 131 -46.88 5.73 -34.59
CA ASP A 131 -47.99 6.50 -34.03
C ASP A 131 -48.60 7.48 -35.05
N SER A 132 -47.79 8.01 -35.97
CA SER A 132 -48.24 9.00 -36.97
C SER A 132 -48.88 8.35 -38.20
N ILE A 133 -48.43 7.14 -38.59
CA ILE A 133 -48.97 6.43 -39.76
C ILE A 133 -50.36 5.85 -39.48
N LYS A 134 -50.59 5.31 -38.28
CA LYS A 134 -51.84 4.59 -37.96
C LYS A 134 -53.12 5.40 -38.24
N PRO A 135 -53.26 6.68 -37.84
CA PRO A 135 -54.43 7.47 -38.19
C PRO A 135 -54.58 7.69 -39.70
N LEU A 136 -53.48 7.74 -40.46
CA LEU A 136 -53.52 7.88 -41.91
C LEU A 136 -54.01 6.59 -42.58
N ASP A 137 -53.57 5.42 -42.09
CA ASP A 137 -54.07 4.11 -42.54
C ASP A 137 -55.58 3.96 -42.25
N ASP A 138 -56.03 4.42 -41.08
CA ASP A 138 -57.45 4.44 -40.71
C ASP A 138 -58.25 5.37 -41.65
N CYS A 139 -57.74 6.57 -41.95
CA CYS A 139 -58.32 7.49 -42.93
C CYS A 139 -58.37 6.87 -44.34
N GLN A 140 -57.29 6.22 -44.79
CA GLN A 140 -57.24 5.54 -46.08
C GLN A 140 -58.32 4.46 -46.15
N SER A 141 -58.44 3.62 -45.11
CA SER A 141 -59.42 2.55 -45.03
C SER A 141 -60.86 3.07 -45.11
N LEU A 142 -61.15 4.19 -44.45
CA LEU A 142 -62.46 4.85 -44.52
C LEU A 142 -62.78 5.36 -45.92
N ILE A 143 -61.80 5.95 -46.61
CA ILE A 143 -61.95 6.43 -47.99
C ILE A 143 -62.16 5.25 -48.94
N GLU A 144 -61.34 4.21 -48.85
CA GLU A 144 -61.45 3.02 -49.69
C GLU A 144 -62.81 2.32 -49.51
N HIS A 145 -63.30 2.22 -48.26
CA HIS A 145 -64.63 1.68 -47.99
C HIS A 145 -65.74 2.54 -48.60
N GLY A 146 -65.66 3.87 -48.44
CA GLY A 146 -66.61 4.82 -49.02
C GLY A 146 -66.65 4.73 -50.55
N VAL A 147 -65.49 4.62 -51.20
CA VAL A 147 -65.38 4.42 -52.65
C VAL A 147 -66.05 3.10 -53.06
N GLY A 148 -65.78 2.00 -52.34
CA GLY A 148 -66.39 0.70 -52.63
C GLY A 148 -67.93 0.72 -52.49
N GLN A 149 -68.45 1.39 -51.46
CA GLN A 149 -69.91 1.58 -51.30
C GLN A 149 -70.51 2.40 -52.44
N ALA A 150 -69.83 3.47 -52.88
CA ALA A 150 -70.26 4.29 -54.00
C ALA A 150 -70.27 3.50 -55.30
N ASP A 151 -69.24 2.69 -55.57
CA ASP A 151 -69.16 1.83 -56.75
C ASP A 151 -70.28 0.77 -56.80
N GLU A 152 -70.58 0.13 -55.65
CA GLU A 152 -71.69 -0.82 -55.58
C GLU A 152 -73.04 -0.15 -55.82
N LEU A 153 -73.26 1.02 -55.23
CA LEU A 153 -74.47 1.82 -55.43
C LEU A 153 -74.63 2.22 -56.89
N LEU A 154 -73.56 2.68 -57.55
CA LEU A 154 -73.54 3.01 -58.97
C LEU A 154 -73.93 1.80 -59.82
N ARG A 155 -73.31 0.64 -59.56
CA ARG A 155 -73.60 -0.61 -60.29
C ARG A 155 -75.07 -1.04 -60.13
N GLU A 156 -75.63 -0.96 -58.91
CA GLU A 156 -77.04 -1.27 -58.65
C GLU A 156 -77.99 -0.28 -59.33
N GLY A 157 -77.66 1.03 -59.31
CA GLY A 157 -78.42 2.05 -60.03
C GLY A 157 -78.44 1.80 -61.53
N GLU A 158 -77.29 1.54 -62.14
CA GLU A 158 -77.18 1.19 -63.56
C GLU A 158 -77.93 -0.11 -63.92
N ALA A 159 -77.93 -1.10 -63.04
CA ALA A 159 -78.67 -2.35 -63.23
C ALA A 159 -80.20 -2.13 -63.14
N ALA A 160 -80.66 -1.33 -62.16
CA ALA A 160 -82.07 -0.98 -62.00
C ALA A 160 -82.61 -0.21 -63.21
N LEU A 161 -81.81 0.68 -63.80
CA LEU A 161 -82.17 1.42 -65.02
C LEU A 161 -82.34 0.52 -66.26
N ARG A 162 -81.66 -0.64 -66.29
CA ARG A 162 -81.69 -1.60 -67.41
C ARG A 162 -82.79 -2.68 -67.31
N CYS A 163 -83.57 -2.74 -66.23
CA CYS A 163 -84.61 -3.76 -66.03
C CYS A 163 -85.96 -3.46 -66.72
N GLY A 164 -86.72 -4.51 -67.07
CA GLY A 164 -88.05 -4.42 -67.70
C GLY A 164 -89.16 -3.96 -66.74
N LEU A 165 -90.30 -3.50 -67.30
CA LEU A 165 -91.38 -2.76 -66.59
C LEU A 165 -91.94 -3.43 -65.32
N GLY A 166 -91.85 -4.77 -65.18
CA GLY A 166 -92.41 -5.51 -64.03
C GLY A 166 -91.53 -5.61 -62.77
N GLU A 167 -90.20 -5.49 -62.89
CA GLU A 167 -89.25 -5.58 -61.75
C GLU A 167 -88.58 -4.23 -61.42
N LYS A 168 -88.94 -3.19 -62.18
CA LYS A 168 -88.29 -1.88 -62.15
C LYS A 168 -88.59 -1.09 -60.88
N GLU A 169 -89.81 -1.22 -60.36
CA GLU A 169 -90.26 -0.49 -59.17
C GLU A 169 -89.53 -0.97 -57.90
N ASP A 170 -89.41 -2.28 -57.70
CA ASP A 170 -88.73 -2.86 -56.54
C ASP A 170 -87.22 -2.58 -56.54
N LYS A 171 -86.56 -2.72 -57.70
CA LYS A 171 -85.12 -2.47 -57.84
C LYS A 171 -84.77 -0.99 -57.68
N LEU A 172 -85.59 -0.09 -58.23
CA LEU A 172 -85.39 1.35 -58.09
C LEU A 172 -85.71 1.83 -56.66
N GLY A 173 -86.71 1.23 -56.01
CA GLY A 173 -87.02 1.45 -54.60
C GLY A 173 -85.87 1.04 -53.68
N SER A 174 -85.28 -0.14 -53.92
CA SER A 174 -84.10 -0.62 -53.19
C SER A 174 -82.87 0.29 -53.37
N PHE A 175 -82.58 0.68 -54.61
CA PHE A 175 -81.52 1.64 -54.92
C PHE A 175 -81.72 2.98 -54.19
N THR A 176 -82.92 3.57 -54.30
CA THR A 176 -83.24 4.86 -53.69
C THR A 176 -83.11 4.80 -52.16
N LYS A 177 -83.52 3.67 -51.57
CA LYS A 177 -83.36 3.43 -50.12
C LYS A 177 -81.88 3.32 -49.70
N LYS A 178 -81.03 2.64 -50.48
CA LYS A 178 -79.59 2.55 -50.20
C LYS A 178 -78.88 3.89 -50.42
N ALA A 179 -79.23 4.62 -51.48
CA ALA A 179 -78.67 5.94 -51.76
C ALA A 179 -78.94 6.95 -50.62
N MET A 180 -80.14 6.91 -50.03
CA MET A 180 -80.51 7.72 -48.87
C MET A 180 -79.68 7.40 -47.61
N HIS A 181 -79.07 6.21 -47.54
CA HIS A 181 -78.30 5.78 -46.38
C HIS A 181 -76.79 6.12 -46.48
N ILE A 182 -76.26 6.29 -47.69
CA ILE A 182 -74.81 6.45 -47.96
C ILE A 182 -74.32 7.92 -47.83
N GLN A 183 -75.20 8.88 -47.51
CA GLN A 183 -74.83 10.31 -47.29
C GLN A 183 -73.87 10.87 -48.36
N LEU A 184 -74.29 10.77 -49.63
CA LEU A 184 -73.50 11.14 -50.82
C LEU A 184 -73.01 12.61 -50.86
N ASP A 185 -73.55 13.47 -50.00
CA ASP A 185 -73.23 14.89 -49.94
C ASP A 185 -72.10 15.23 -48.95
N SER A 186 -71.50 14.22 -48.29
CA SER A 186 -70.41 14.39 -47.33
C SER A 186 -69.21 13.51 -47.65
N LEU A 187 -68.01 14.09 -47.59
CA LEU A 187 -66.73 13.38 -47.72
C LEU A 187 -66.03 13.32 -46.35
N PRO A 188 -65.27 12.25 -46.06
CA PRO A 188 -64.43 12.20 -44.88
C PRO A 188 -63.34 13.29 -44.96
N GLU A 189 -63.04 13.92 -43.83
CA GLU A 189 -62.00 14.92 -43.72
C GLU A 189 -60.62 14.26 -43.73
N VAL A 190 -59.67 14.82 -44.49
CA VAL A 190 -58.29 14.35 -44.58
C VAL A 190 -57.37 15.43 -44.01
N PRO A 191 -56.44 15.08 -43.10
CA PRO A 191 -55.52 16.06 -42.53
C PRO A 191 -54.67 16.73 -43.61
N ALA A 192 -54.42 18.03 -43.48
CA ALA A 192 -53.51 18.74 -44.38
C ALA A 192 -52.07 18.31 -44.10
N LEU A 193 -51.20 18.33 -45.11
CA LEU A 193 -49.80 17.89 -44.97
C LEU A 193 -49.01 18.69 -43.92
N VAL A 194 -49.42 19.94 -43.66
CA VAL A 194 -48.81 20.78 -42.62
C VAL A 194 -49.15 20.30 -41.21
N ASP A 195 -50.24 19.54 -41.06
CA ASP A 195 -50.71 18.97 -39.80
C ASP A 195 -50.15 17.55 -39.58
N VAL A 196 -49.46 16.97 -40.58
CA VAL A 196 -48.79 15.68 -40.47
C VAL A 196 -47.39 15.87 -39.86
N PRO A 197 -47.03 15.13 -38.81
CA PRO A 197 -45.71 15.23 -38.18
C PRO A 197 -44.55 15.00 -39.17
N CYS A 198 -43.48 15.79 -39.02
CA CYS A 198 -42.22 15.63 -39.75
C CYS A 198 -41.09 15.32 -38.77
N VAL A 199 -40.53 14.11 -38.86
CA VAL A 199 -39.47 13.65 -37.96
C VAL A 199 -38.10 14.13 -38.43
N SER A 200 -37.33 14.76 -37.53
CA SER A 200 -35.96 15.20 -37.81
C SER A 200 -35.05 15.04 -36.59
N ALA A 201 -33.79 14.69 -36.82
CA ALA A 201 -32.79 14.59 -35.76
C ALA A 201 -31.91 15.86 -35.72
N GLN A 202 -31.77 16.44 -34.53
CA GLN A 202 -30.88 17.57 -34.28
C GLN A 202 -29.67 17.08 -33.49
N LEU A 203 -28.47 17.27 -34.03
CA LEU A 203 -27.21 16.81 -33.46
C LEU A 203 -26.26 18.00 -33.30
N ASP A 204 -25.53 18.05 -32.19
CA ASP A 204 -24.48 19.04 -31.94
C ASP A 204 -23.13 18.37 -31.63
N ASP A 205 -22.03 19.07 -31.94
CA ASP A 205 -20.66 18.58 -31.76
C ASP A 205 -20.02 18.99 -30.41
N SER A 206 -20.76 19.64 -29.51
CA SER A 206 -20.25 20.11 -28.22
C SER A 206 -19.73 18.96 -27.35
N ILE A 207 -20.36 17.79 -27.42
CA ILE A 207 -19.95 16.59 -26.69
C ILE A 207 -18.57 16.09 -27.15
N LEU A 208 -18.27 16.19 -28.45
CA LEU A 208 -16.97 15.78 -29.00
C LEU A 208 -15.86 16.71 -28.48
N SER A 209 -16.14 18.00 -28.35
CA SER A 209 -15.18 18.96 -27.78
C SER A 209 -14.87 18.65 -26.31
N LEU A 210 -15.89 18.33 -25.51
CA LEU A 210 -15.74 17.99 -24.10
C LEU A 210 -14.98 16.67 -23.93
N LEU A 211 -15.32 15.66 -24.74
CA LEU A 211 -14.64 14.37 -24.73
C LEU A 211 -13.18 14.51 -25.11
N ARG A 212 -12.84 15.28 -26.15
CA ARG A 212 -11.45 15.54 -26.54
C ARG A 212 -10.66 16.14 -25.37
N ASP A 213 -11.22 17.14 -24.72
CA ASP A 213 -10.54 17.88 -23.65
C ASP A 213 -10.38 17.07 -22.35
N ARG A 214 -11.29 16.12 -22.11
CA ARG A 214 -11.20 15.17 -21.00
C ARG A 214 -10.22 14.05 -21.29
N VAL A 215 -10.27 13.46 -22.48
CA VAL A 215 -9.38 12.36 -22.90
C VAL A 215 -7.92 12.83 -22.97
N SER A 216 -7.66 14.05 -23.44
CA SER A 216 -6.29 14.60 -23.54
C SER A 216 -5.59 14.76 -22.19
N ARG A 217 -6.37 14.90 -21.11
CA ARG A 217 -5.87 15.06 -19.73
C ARG A 217 -6.04 13.80 -18.88
N HIS A 218 -6.50 12.70 -19.47
CA HIS A 218 -6.80 11.48 -18.73
C HIS A 218 -5.54 10.64 -18.50
N GLY A 219 -5.23 10.39 -17.23
CA GLY A 219 -4.08 9.60 -16.80
C GLY A 219 -2.78 10.41 -16.67
N SER A 220 -1.82 9.86 -15.92
CA SER A 220 -0.50 10.44 -15.73
C SER A 220 0.54 9.33 -15.59
N VAL A 221 1.75 9.56 -16.10
CA VAL A 221 2.90 8.65 -15.89
C VAL A 221 3.91 9.36 -14.99
N SER A 222 4.35 8.69 -13.92
CA SER A 222 5.45 9.16 -13.09
C SER A 222 6.69 8.30 -13.30
N SER A 223 7.86 8.95 -13.33
CA SER A 223 9.17 8.30 -13.40
C SER A 223 9.72 7.91 -12.04
N HIS A 224 9.19 8.48 -10.96
CA HIS A 224 9.66 8.24 -9.59
C HIS A 224 8.47 7.90 -8.67
N PRO A 225 8.60 6.91 -7.78
CA PRO A 225 7.63 6.73 -6.73
C PRO A 225 7.68 7.97 -5.81
N PRO A 226 6.53 8.53 -5.40
CA PRO A 226 6.47 9.74 -4.59
C PRO A 226 6.94 9.52 -3.14
N VAL A 227 7.15 8.26 -2.74
CA VAL A 227 7.59 7.85 -1.40
C VAL A 227 8.67 6.79 -1.46
N GLN A 228 9.55 6.80 -0.46
CA GLN A 228 10.60 5.79 -0.27
C GLN A 228 10.68 5.36 1.20
N ILE A 229 11.10 4.12 1.43
CA ILE A 229 11.49 3.67 2.76
C ILE A 229 12.79 4.38 3.12
N GLU A 230 12.76 5.08 4.25
CA GLU A 230 13.87 5.86 4.78
C GLU A 230 14.69 5.04 5.78
N GLU A 231 14.00 4.31 6.67
CA GLU A 231 14.62 3.60 7.77
C GLU A 231 13.91 2.27 8.04
N LEU A 232 14.71 1.23 8.33
CA LEU A 232 14.25 -0.05 8.88
C LEU A 232 14.96 -0.24 10.23
N GLN A 233 14.21 -0.20 11.31
CA GLN A 233 14.74 -0.37 12.66
C GLN A 233 14.28 -1.71 13.24
N GLU A 234 15.24 -2.57 13.59
CA GLU A 234 14.95 -3.86 14.24
C GLU A 234 14.26 -3.66 15.59
N ARG A 235 13.24 -4.46 15.86
CA ARG A 235 12.53 -4.53 17.13
C ARG A 235 12.30 -6.01 17.51
N PRO A 236 12.06 -6.34 18.79
CA PRO A 236 11.77 -7.72 19.21
C PRO A 236 10.60 -8.32 18.42
N GLY A 237 10.88 -9.39 17.65
CA GLY A 237 9.88 -10.04 16.78
C GLY A 237 9.24 -9.13 15.73
N SER A 238 9.86 -7.99 15.41
CA SER A 238 9.24 -6.93 14.62
C SER A 238 10.27 -6.01 13.94
N ILE A 239 9.81 -5.19 12.99
CA ILE A 239 10.62 -4.15 12.35
C ILE A 239 9.76 -2.89 12.25
N LEU A 240 10.28 -1.77 12.77
CA LEU A 240 9.70 -0.46 12.53
C LEU A 240 10.14 0.02 11.16
N VAL A 241 9.18 0.25 10.27
CA VAL A 241 9.42 0.76 8.92
C VAL A 241 9.03 2.23 8.90
N ARG A 242 9.96 3.12 8.52
CA ARG A 242 9.70 4.54 8.29
C ARG A 242 9.85 4.89 6.83
N TRP A 243 9.00 5.78 6.33
CA TRP A 243 9.06 6.26 4.96
C TRP A 243 8.86 7.76 4.88
N CYS A 244 9.47 8.35 3.86
CA CYS A 244 9.36 9.78 3.58
C CYS A 244 8.84 10.01 2.17
N LYS A 245 8.23 11.18 1.97
CA LYS A 245 7.88 11.69 0.67
C LYS A 245 9.16 12.19 -0.01
N VAL A 246 9.38 11.78 -1.26
CA VAL A 246 10.54 12.22 -2.07
C VAL A 246 10.15 13.18 -3.19
N ASP A 247 8.85 13.27 -3.48
CA ASP A 247 8.29 14.23 -4.44
C ASP A 247 7.52 15.30 -3.65
N GLU A 248 8.12 16.49 -3.52
CA GLU A 248 7.52 17.57 -2.72
C GLU A 248 6.16 18.05 -3.25
N ASP A 249 5.94 17.94 -4.55
CA ASP A 249 4.71 18.38 -5.19
C ASP A 249 3.56 17.34 -5.05
N PHE A 250 3.86 16.15 -4.55
CA PHE A 250 2.86 15.10 -4.35
C PHE A 250 2.10 15.27 -3.02
N ALA A 251 0.84 15.69 -3.09
CA ALA A 251 -0.05 15.73 -1.93
C ALA A 251 -0.56 14.31 -1.57
N ALA A 252 0.16 13.59 -0.72
CA ALA A 252 -0.23 12.25 -0.25
C ALA A 252 -1.40 12.31 0.74
N ALA A 253 -2.47 11.58 0.43
CA ALA A 253 -3.64 11.41 1.30
C ALA A 253 -3.50 10.18 2.21
N ASP A 254 -3.03 9.06 1.66
CA ASP A 254 -2.82 7.80 2.38
C ASP A 254 -1.57 7.09 1.87
N TYR A 255 -0.98 6.26 2.72
CA TYR A 255 0.13 5.37 2.44
C TYR A 255 -0.32 3.91 2.57
N ARG A 256 0.35 3.01 1.85
CA ARG A 256 0.15 1.57 1.92
C ARG A 256 1.50 0.88 2.03
N LEU A 257 1.74 0.20 3.15
CA LEU A 257 2.94 -0.59 3.40
C LEU A 257 2.63 -2.08 3.16
N GLN A 258 3.53 -2.74 2.44
CA GLN A 258 3.50 -4.17 2.22
C GLN A 258 4.83 -4.84 2.60
N TYR A 259 4.74 -6.10 2.97
CA TYR A 259 5.92 -6.93 3.21
C TYR A 259 5.74 -8.37 2.70
N ARG A 260 6.85 -9.10 2.55
CA ARG A 260 6.85 -10.54 2.29
C ARG A 260 8.13 -11.19 2.78
N ARG A 261 8.08 -12.49 3.06
CA ARG A 261 9.30 -13.29 3.34
C ARG A 261 10.17 -13.40 2.09
N SER A 262 11.48 -13.20 2.23
CA SER A 262 12.47 -13.39 1.19
C SER A 262 12.82 -14.88 1.08
N GLY A 263 12.52 -15.52 -0.05
CA GLY A 263 12.78 -16.94 -0.27
C GLY A 263 11.87 -17.59 -1.32
N SER A 264 12.22 -18.81 -1.76
CA SER A 264 11.56 -19.55 -2.85
C SER A 264 10.11 -19.98 -2.58
N GLY A 265 9.61 -19.81 -1.35
CA GLY A 265 8.22 -20.09 -0.97
C GLY A 265 7.35 -18.84 -0.70
N GLY A 266 7.91 -17.62 -0.73
CA GLY A 266 7.18 -16.38 -0.43
C GLY A 266 6.50 -15.81 -1.67
N SER A 267 5.26 -16.24 -1.96
CA SER A 267 4.67 -15.96 -3.27
C SER A 267 4.08 -14.55 -3.42
N GLN A 268 3.64 -13.87 -2.35
CA GLN A 268 2.94 -12.60 -2.48
C GLN A 268 3.28 -11.60 -1.37
N TYR A 269 3.17 -10.31 -1.71
CA TYR A 269 3.22 -9.22 -0.75
C TYR A 269 1.88 -9.14 -0.01
N GLU A 270 1.95 -8.97 1.31
CA GLU A 270 0.81 -8.79 2.20
C GLU A 270 0.75 -7.35 2.70
N ASP A 271 -0.45 -6.82 2.90
CA ASP A 271 -0.66 -5.48 3.46
C ASP A 271 -0.39 -5.49 4.97
N ALA A 272 0.58 -4.69 5.40
CA ALA A 272 0.84 -4.45 6.82
C ALA A 272 0.07 -3.23 7.35
N TYR A 273 -0.03 -2.17 6.53
CA TYR A 273 -0.62 -0.90 6.94
C TYR A 273 -1.25 -0.16 5.76
N ILE A 274 -2.39 0.49 6.02
CA ILE A 274 -3.02 1.48 5.16
C ILE A 274 -3.51 2.63 6.04
N GLY A 275 -3.00 3.84 5.82
CA GLY A 275 -3.36 5.01 6.62
C GLY A 275 -2.46 6.21 6.33
N ARG A 276 -2.45 7.20 7.22
CA ARG A 276 -1.78 8.50 6.99
C ARG A 276 -0.41 8.63 7.63
N ASP A 277 -0.07 7.73 8.53
CA ASP A 277 1.18 7.76 9.26
C ASP A 277 2.35 7.45 8.31
N CYS A 278 3.53 7.96 8.66
CA CYS A 278 4.77 7.78 7.89
C CYS A 278 5.67 6.69 8.48
N GLU A 279 5.15 5.96 9.47
CA GLU A 279 5.84 4.83 10.08
C GLU A 279 4.85 3.77 10.54
N PHE A 280 5.29 2.51 10.57
CA PHE A 280 4.49 1.42 11.10
C PHE A 280 5.37 0.28 11.62
N LEU A 281 5.00 -0.28 12.77
CA LEU A 281 5.67 -1.41 13.39
C LEU A 281 5.09 -2.73 12.85
N VAL A 282 5.83 -3.41 11.98
CA VAL A 282 5.42 -4.71 11.44
C VAL A 282 5.80 -5.80 12.45
N LEU A 283 4.79 -6.41 13.05
CA LEU A 283 4.92 -7.41 14.11
C LEU A 283 4.94 -8.85 13.56
N HIS A 284 5.30 -9.79 14.43
CA HIS A 284 5.24 -11.24 14.18
C HIS A 284 6.14 -11.69 13.03
N LEU A 285 7.34 -11.11 12.97
CA LEU A 285 8.38 -11.54 12.06
C LEU A 285 9.21 -12.63 12.72
N ASP A 286 9.55 -13.66 11.94
CA ASP A 286 10.46 -14.70 12.37
C ASP A 286 11.87 -14.10 12.52
N PRO A 287 12.53 -14.23 13.68
CA PRO A 287 13.92 -13.81 13.82
C PRO A 287 14.83 -14.52 12.81
N HIS A 288 15.89 -13.82 12.39
CA HIS A 288 16.86 -14.29 11.40
C HIS A 288 16.26 -14.72 10.05
N THR A 289 15.10 -14.16 9.71
CA THR A 289 14.46 -14.35 8.42
C THR A 289 14.42 -13.02 7.68
N ASP A 290 14.90 -13.02 6.43
CA ASP A 290 14.82 -11.85 5.56
C ASP A 290 13.38 -11.58 5.12
N TYR A 291 12.95 -10.33 5.20
CA TYR A 291 11.70 -9.82 4.67
C TYR A 291 11.95 -8.65 3.72
N LEU A 292 11.13 -8.55 2.67
CA LEU A 292 11.15 -7.42 1.74
C LEU A 292 9.97 -6.51 2.03
N PHE A 293 10.22 -5.22 2.22
CA PHE A 293 9.23 -4.17 2.50
C PHE A 293 9.12 -3.22 1.32
N ARG A 294 7.90 -2.75 1.01
CA ARG A 294 7.67 -1.69 0.01
C ARG A 294 6.49 -0.82 0.41
N VAL A 295 6.54 0.45 0.06
CA VAL A 295 5.48 1.43 0.36
C VAL A 295 5.03 2.17 -0.90
N CYS A 296 3.76 2.50 -1.01
CA CYS A 296 3.24 3.43 -2.01
C CYS A 296 2.31 4.46 -1.35
N ALA A 297 1.93 5.49 -2.10
CA ALA A 297 1.06 6.55 -1.62
C ALA A 297 -0.12 6.76 -2.58
N ARG A 298 -1.23 7.27 -2.07
CA ARG A 298 -2.37 7.72 -2.87
C ARG A 298 -2.51 9.22 -2.71
N GLY A 299 -2.57 9.93 -3.84
CA GLY A 299 -2.70 11.38 -3.83
C GLY A 299 -4.11 11.84 -3.48
N GLU A 300 -4.25 13.06 -2.97
CA GLU A 300 -5.57 13.68 -2.76
C GLU A 300 -6.40 13.71 -4.04
N GLY A 301 -7.68 13.32 -3.94
CA GLY A 301 -8.60 13.25 -5.08
C GLY A 301 -8.30 12.14 -6.09
N ARG A 302 -7.30 11.28 -5.85
CA ARG A 302 -6.97 10.11 -6.68
C ARG A 302 -7.49 8.83 -6.03
N THR A 303 -7.98 7.91 -6.84
CA THR A 303 -8.38 6.56 -6.40
C THR A 303 -7.24 5.56 -6.51
N GLU A 304 -6.33 5.77 -7.46
CA GLU A 304 -5.21 4.90 -7.75
C GLU A 304 -4.01 5.13 -6.83
N TRP A 305 -3.34 4.03 -6.47
CA TRP A 305 -2.07 4.07 -5.76
C TRP A 305 -0.92 4.44 -6.70
N SER A 306 0.06 5.15 -6.16
CA SER A 306 1.31 5.46 -6.85
C SER A 306 2.12 4.19 -7.15
N PRO A 307 3.17 4.28 -7.97
CA PRO A 307 4.22 3.27 -8.01
C PRO A 307 4.78 3.00 -6.61
N TRP A 308 5.21 1.76 -6.38
CA TRP A 308 5.87 1.33 -5.15
C TRP A 308 7.28 1.90 -5.05
N SER A 309 7.73 2.12 -3.81
CA SER A 309 9.11 2.36 -3.44
C SER A 309 10.03 1.23 -3.92
N ILE A 310 11.33 1.47 -3.89
CA ILE A 310 12.30 0.39 -4.03
C ILE A 310 12.12 -0.55 -2.83
N PRO A 311 11.95 -1.87 -3.05
CA PRO A 311 11.82 -2.79 -1.94
C PRO A 311 13.11 -2.82 -1.11
N GLN A 312 12.99 -2.75 0.22
CA GLN A 312 14.11 -2.87 1.13
C GLN A 312 14.05 -4.18 1.90
N THR A 313 15.21 -4.81 2.08
CA THR A 313 15.33 -6.03 2.90
C THR A 313 15.56 -5.65 4.35
N GLY A 314 14.77 -6.22 5.25
CA GLY A 314 14.99 -6.15 6.69
C GLY A 314 14.79 -7.50 7.34
N TYR A 315 15.49 -7.75 8.43
CA TYR A 315 15.30 -8.89 9.32
C TYR A 315 15.37 -8.40 10.76
N THR A 316 14.95 -9.21 11.72
CA THR A 316 15.18 -8.95 13.14
C THR A 316 16.01 -10.07 13.72
N THR A 317 17.01 -9.74 14.54
CA THR A 317 17.77 -10.70 15.35
C THR A 317 17.15 -10.93 16.72
N LEU A 318 16.13 -10.15 17.06
CA LEU A 318 15.59 -10.04 18.41
C LEU A 318 14.36 -10.95 18.55
N ALA A 319 14.38 -11.82 19.55
CA ALA A 319 13.26 -12.71 19.85
C ALA A 319 11.99 -11.91 20.22
N PRO A 320 10.79 -12.38 19.84
CA PRO A 320 9.54 -11.72 20.23
C PRO A 320 9.36 -11.61 21.74
N HIS A 321 8.61 -10.60 22.17
CA HIS A 321 8.17 -10.50 23.56
C HIS A 321 7.06 -11.53 23.84
N GLU A 322 7.38 -12.52 24.69
CA GLU A 322 6.46 -13.58 25.07
C GLU A 322 6.37 -13.71 26.60
N TRP A 323 5.17 -14.02 27.08
CA TRP A 323 4.91 -14.38 28.46
C TRP A 323 5.36 -15.82 28.75
N ARG A 324 5.91 -16.04 29.94
CA ARG A 324 6.35 -17.37 30.40
C ARG A 324 5.19 -18.33 30.53
N SER A 325 5.32 -19.50 29.89
CA SER A 325 4.32 -20.57 29.94
C SER A 325 4.32 -21.30 31.29
N GLY A 326 3.16 -21.86 31.67
CA GLY A 326 3.02 -22.68 32.88
C GLY A 326 2.92 -21.90 34.19
N THR A 327 2.84 -20.58 34.14
CA THR A 327 2.59 -19.74 35.32
C THR A 327 1.14 -19.92 35.80
N GLU A 328 0.98 -20.35 37.06
CA GLU A 328 -0.34 -20.58 37.65
C GLU A 328 -1.16 -19.28 37.73
N GLY A 329 -2.47 -19.38 37.46
CA GLY A 329 -3.38 -18.24 37.50
C GLY A 329 -3.44 -17.38 36.23
N TYR A 330 -2.67 -17.73 35.19
CA TYR A 330 -2.71 -17.04 33.90
C TYR A 330 -3.01 -17.98 32.73
N ILE A 331 -3.76 -17.46 31.76
CA ILE A 331 -4.05 -18.13 30.48
C ILE A 331 -3.42 -17.29 29.38
N LEU A 332 -2.61 -17.94 28.53
CA LEU A 332 -1.90 -17.26 27.44
C LEU A 332 -2.59 -17.48 26.08
N SER A 333 -2.43 -16.54 25.15
CA SER A 333 -2.76 -16.76 23.73
C SER A 333 -1.84 -17.81 23.09
N SER A 334 -2.20 -18.29 21.89
CA SER A 334 -1.37 -19.22 21.11
C SER A 334 0.03 -18.66 20.79
N ARG A 335 0.15 -17.35 20.60
CA ARG A 335 1.42 -16.64 20.38
C ARG A 335 2.11 -16.20 21.68
N LYS A 336 1.53 -16.54 22.85
CA LYS A 336 2.03 -16.17 24.18
C LYS A 336 2.31 -14.68 24.42
N ASN A 337 1.77 -13.79 23.59
CA ASN A 337 1.90 -12.35 23.74
C ASN A 337 0.72 -11.71 24.48
N ILE A 338 -0.35 -12.48 24.75
CA ILE A 338 -1.50 -12.03 25.55
C ILE A 338 -1.60 -12.90 26.79
N ALA A 339 -1.70 -12.27 27.95
CA ALA A 339 -1.95 -12.93 29.23
C ALA A 339 -3.32 -12.50 29.80
N LEU A 340 -4.09 -13.47 30.28
CA LEU A 340 -5.38 -13.27 30.96
C LEU A 340 -5.28 -13.81 32.38
N ARG A 341 -5.58 -12.99 33.39
CA ARG A 341 -5.71 -13.43 34.78
C ARG A 341 -7.01 -14.21 34.95
N ASN A 342 -6.91 -15.48 35.35
CA ASN A 342 -8.05 -16.37 35.53
C ASN A 342 -8.58 -16.37 36.97
N ASP A 343 -9.69 -17.07 37.21
CA ASP A 343 -10.44 -17.07 38.47
C ASP A 343 -10.02 -18.21 39.42
N SER A 344 -8.77 -18.70 39.36
CA SER A 344 -8.34 -19.81 40.22
C SER A 344 -8.24 -19.37 41.68
N SER A 345 -9.30 -19.66 42.44
CA SER A 345 -9.52 -19.28 43.85
C SER A 345 -8.50 -19.81 44.87
N GLN A 346 -7.43 -20.47 44.42
CA GLN A 346 -6.41 -21.11 45.26
C GLN A 346 -4.96 -20.68 44.93
N SER A 347 -4.75 -19.93 43.85
CA SER A 347 -3.39 -19.58 43.41
C SER A 347 -2.95 -18.27 44.07
N ARG A 348 -1.82 -18.28 44.79
CA ARG A 348 -1.13 -17.04 45.18
C ARG A 348 -0.94 -16.17 43.94
N CYS A 349 -1.04 -14.85 44.10
CA CYS A 349 -0.86 -13.90 43.00
C CYS A 349 0.62 -13.83 42.66
N THR A 350 1.10 -14.72 41.80
CA THR A 350 2.49 -14.70 41.34
C THR A 350 2.66 -13.69 40.20
N VAL A 351 3.85 -13.10 40.11
CA VAL A 351 4.24 -12.33 38.94
C VAL A 351 4.39 -13.26 37.74
N LEU A 352 3.66 -12.97 36.66
CA LEU A 352 3.87 -13.53 35.35
C LEU A 352 4.99 -12.76 34.65
N TYR A 353 6.16 -13.38 34.53
CA TYR A 353 7.31 -12.81 33.83
C TYR A 353 7.29 -13.11 32.33
N SER A 354 8.12 -12.39 31.58
CA SER A 354 8.52 -12.76 30.24
C SER A 354 9.28 -14.08 30.22
N ASP A 355 9.23 -14.78 29.09
CA ASP A 355 9.89 -16.08 28.92
C ASP A 355 11.42 -15.96 29.04
N ALA A 356 11.97 -14.87 28.49
CA ALA A 356 13.38 -14.49 28.50
C ALA A 356 13.51 -12.96 28.71
N PRO A 357 14.72 -12.43 29.03
CA PRO A 357 14.94 -11.00 29.12
C PRO A 357 15.05 -10.42 27.71
N THR A 358 13.92 -10.12 27.09
CA THR A 358 13.86 -9.67 25.68
C THR A 358 13.70 -8.16 25.53
N TYR A 359 13.56 -7.41 26.63
CA TYR A 359 13.46 -5.95 26.59
C TYR A 359 14.86 -5.31 26.64
N PHE A 360 15.27 -4.64 25.57
CA PHE A 360 16.56 -3.97 25.51
C PHE A 360 16.41 -2.45 25.69
N CYS A 361 17.40 -1.81 26.32
CA CYS A 361 17.45 -0.36 26.39
C CYS A 361 17.48 0.26 24.97
N GLY A 362 16.85 1.41 24.78
CA GLY A 362 16.59 2.03 23.48
C GLY A 362 15.33 1.51 22.78
N GLN A 363 14.62 0.56 23.39
CA GLN A 363 13.33 0.08 22.93
C GLN A 363 12.17 0.67 23.71
N THR A 364 11.04 0.82 23.01
CA THR A 364 9.75 1.15 23.59
C THR A 364 8.99 -0.15 23.84
N LEU A 365 9.00 -0.65 25.06
CA LEU A 365 8.19 -1.80 25.43
C LEU A 365 6.76 -1.34 25.64
N THR A 366 5.82 -1.92 24.90
CA THR A 366 4.43 -1.48 24.91
C THR A 366 3.49 -2.57 25.38
N PHE A 367 2.63 -2.22 26.33
CA PHE A 367 1.53 -3.05 26.81
C PHE A 367 0.19 -2.44 26.46
N LYS A 368 -0.76 -3.25 26.01
CA LYS A 368 -2.15 -2.83 25.79
C LYS A 368 -3.12 -3.65 26.62
N ILE A 369 -3.96 -2.94 27.35
CA ILE A 369 -4.95 -3.53 28.24
C ILE A 369 -6.21 -3.82 27.43
N SER A 370 -6.45 -5.10 27.17
CA SER A 370 -7.59 -5.56 26.37
C SER A 370 -8.83 -5.83 27.22
N ALA A 371 -8.66 -6.04 28.52
CA ALA A 371 -9.74 -6.14 29.51
C ALA A 371 -9.19 -5.72 30.89
N ALA A 372 -10.03 -5.08 31.69
CA ALA A 372 -9.69 -4.63 33.05
C ALA A 372 -10.53 -5.40 34.07
N GLY A 373 -9.88 -5.88 35.13
CA GLY A 373 -10.53 -6.45 36.31
C GLY A 373 -10.72 -5.42 37.41
N GLN A 374 -11.03 -5.90 38.62
CA GLN A 374 -11.02 -5.05 39.82
C GLN A 374 -9.60 -4.61 40.15
N PHE A 375 -9.44 -3.35 40.56
CA PHE A 375 -8.17 -2.78 40.98
C PHE A 375 -7.74 -3.32 42.34
N ASP A 376 -6.46 -3.66 42.47
CA ASP A 376 -5.79 -3.88 43.76
C ASP A 376 -4.48 -3.09 43.83
N ARG A 377 -4.07 -2.71 45.04
CA ARG A 377 -2.83 -1.96 45.27
C ARG A 377 -1.58 -2.79 45.00
N LEU A 378 -1.68 -4.12 45.05
CA LEU A 378 -0.57 -5.04 44.77
C LEU A 378 -0.44 -5.34 43.27
N ASP A 379 -1.40 -4.92 42.45
CA ASP A 379 -1.30 -5.08 41.01
C ASP A 379 -0.07 -4.34 40.49
N SER A 380 0.63 -4.96 39.54
CA SER A 380 1.82 -4.37 38.93
C SER A 380 1.98 -4.78 37.48
N LEU A 381 2.51 -3.86 36.68
CA LEU A 381 2.94 -4.09 35.30
C LEU A 381 4.25 -3.34 35.11
N GLY A 382 5.30 -4.03 34.67
CA GLY A 382 6.60 -3.37 34.58
C GLY A 382 7.74 -4.27 34.16
N VAL A 383 8.93 -3.87 34.58
CA VAL A 383 10.22 -4.38 34.12
C VAL A 383 11.13 -4.60 35.32
N CYS A 384 11.96 -5.64 35.23
CA CYS A 384 12.86 -6.05 36.30
C CYS A 384 14.10 -6.72 35.73
N ILE A 385 15.14 -6.78 36.56
CA ILE A 385 16.43 -7.33 36.17
C ILE A 385 16.44 -8.85 36.24
N ASP A 386 15.71 -9.41 37.19
CA ASP A 386 15.70 -10.83 37.49
C ASP A 386 14.28 -11.38 37.62
N THR A 387 14.15 -12.70 37.60
CA THR A 387 12.90 -13.38 37.94
C THR A 387 13.05 -14.08 39.28
N GLN A 388 12.75 -13.37 40.36
CA GLN A 388 12.72 -13.96 41.71
C GLN A 388 11.42 -14.75 41.88
N SER A 389 11.55 -16.01 42.28
CA SER A 389 10.43 -16.91 42.52
C SER A 389 9.80 -16.64 43.88
N GLY A 390 8.48 -16.44 43.91
CA GLY A 390 7.71 -16.29 45.16
C GLY A 390 7.27 -14.87 45.51
N GLU A 391 7.65 -13.87 44.71
CA GLU A 391 7.17 -12.49 44.87
C GLU A 391 5.76 -12.31 44.33
N ASP A 392 4.93 -11.58 45.07
CA ASP A 392 3.52 -11.35 44.72
C ASP A 392 3.34 -10.18 43.72
N SER A 393 4.37 -9.34 43.57
CA SER A 393 4.32 -8.12 42.76
C SER A 393 5.71 -7.65 42.29
N LEU A 394 5.75 -6.81 41.25
CA LEU A 394 6.94 -6.09 40.81
C LEU A 394 7.25 -4.84 41.67
N GLN A 395 6.47 -4.58 42.71
CA GLN A 395 6.71 -3.51 43.70
C GLN A 395 7.85 -3.88 44.66
N ARG A 396 9.03 -4.18 44.12
CA ARG A 396 10.19 -4.72 44.84
C ARG A 396 11.50 -4.08 44.37
N ASP A 397 12.59 -4.44 45.04
CA ASP A 397 13.93 -4.01 44.63
C ASP A 397 14.31 -4.58 43.25
N GLN A 398 15.17 -3.85 42.53
CA GLN A 398 15.61 -4.17 41.16
C GLN A 398 14.45 -4.29 40.14
N ALA A 399 13.36 -3.56 40.39
CA ALA A 399 12.20 -3.52 39.52
C ALA A 399 11.59 -2.11 39.44
N VAL A 400 10.98 -1.82 38.30
CA VAL A 400 10.22 -0.62 38.03
C VAL A 400 8.85 -1.03 37.49
N CYS A 401 7.78 -0.54 38.08
CA CYS A 401 6.43 -0.89 37.64
C CYS A 401 5.42 0.22 37.87
N ILE A 402 4.29 0.09 37.16
CA ILE A 402 3.07 0.86 37.38
C ILE A 402 1.99 -0.06 37.96
N SER A 403 1.25 0.41 38.95
CA SER A 403 0.07 -0.26 39.48
C SER A 403 -1.18 0.14 38.70
N THR A 404 -2.26 -0.64 38.81
CA THR A 404 -3.49 -0.41 38.03
C THR A 404 -4.20 0.91 38.39
N ASN A 405 -3.92 1.48 39.56
CA ASN A 405 -4.38 2.81 39.96
C ASN A 405 -3.54 3.98 39.40
N GLY A 406 -2.43 3.68 38.70
CA GLY A 406 -1.51 4.69 38.13
C GLY A 406 -0.32 5.06 39.02
N ALA A 407 -0.19 4.47 40.21
CA ALA A 407 1.00 4.67 41.05
C ALA A 407 2.24 4.02 40.43
N VAL A 408 3.37 4.71 40.49
CA VAL A 408 4.64 4.26 39.89
C VAL A 408 5.62 3.91 40.99
N PHE A 409 6.28 2.76 40.88
CA PHE A 409 7.22 2.24 41.85
C PHE A 409 8.60 2.07 41.23
N VAL A 410 9.64 2.47 41.96
CA VAL A 410 11.06 2.33 41.58
C VAL A 410 11.79 1.68 42.74
N ASN A 411 12.36 0.49 42.52
CA ASN A 411 12.99 -0.32 43.57
C ASN A 411 12.08 -0.47 44.80
N GLY A 412 10.80 -0.76 44.56
CA GLY A 412 9.76 -0.97 45.57
C GLY A 412 9.25 0.29 46.27
N LYS A 413 9.76 1.48 45.92
CA LYS A 413 9.32 2.75 46.52
C LYS A 413 8.36 3.48 45.58
N GLU A 414 7.19 3.82 46.10
CA GLU A 414 6.19 4.61 45.38
C GLU A 414 6.70 6.02 45.12
N MET A 415 6.55 6.48 43.88
CA MET A 415 6.83 7.86 43.47
C MET A 415 5.63 8.77 43.76
N THR A 416 5.91 10.06 43.97
CA THR A 416 4.86 11.07 44.17
C THR A 416 4.06 11.37 42.92
N ASN A 417 4.67 11.26 41.74
CA ASN A 417 4.00 11.48 40.47
C ASN A 417 3.24 10.21 40.06
N GLN A 418 1.94 10.35 39.81
CA GLN A 418 1.08 9.27 39.38
C GLN A 418 0.61 9.48 37.93
N LEU A 419 0.48 8.39 37.21
CA LEU A 419 -0.10 8.32 35.88
C LEU A 419 -1.62 8.11 35.97
N PRO A 420 -2.37 8.28 34.87
CA PRO A 420 -3.79 7.94 34.84
C PRO A 420 -3.99 6.45 35.18
N ALA A 421 -5.06 6.16 35.93
CA ALA A 421 -5.43 4.79 36.24
C ALA A 421 -5.66 3.98 34.95
N ILE A 422 -5.21 2.73 35.00
CA ILE A 422 -5.21 1.84 33.85
C ILE A 422 -6.64 1.34 33.61
N THR A 423 -7.17 1.56 32.41
CA THR A 423 -8.51 1.10 32.02
C THR A 423 -8.46 0.27 30.73
N MET A 424 -9.57 -0.37 30.36
CA MET A 424 -9.67 -1.07 29.08
C MET A 424 -9.33 -0.13 27.92
N GLY A 425 -8.42 -0.55 27.05
CA GLY A 425 -7.91 0.23 25.92
C GLY A 425 -6.68 1.09 26.25
N SER A 426 -6.28 1.18 27.54
CA SER A 426 -5.07 1.89 27.92
C SER A 426 -3.83 1.22 27.34
N THR A 427 -2.88 2.05 26.93
CA THR A 427 -1.54 1.64 26.49
C THR A 427 -0.54 2.15 27.51
N VAL A 428 0.32 1.27 28.01
CA VAL A 428 1.43 1.60 28.91
C VAL A 428 2.73 1.35 28.18
N THR A 429 3.63 2.32 28.15
CA THR A 429 4.94 2.22 27.51
C THR A 429 6.06 2.35 28.52
N PHE A 430 7.16 1.64 28.27
CA PHE A 430 8.42 1.79 28.97
C PHE A 430 9.50 2.10 27.95
N ASP A 431 10.14 3.25 28.12
CA ASP A 431 11.29 3.68 27.34
C ASP A 431 12.47 3.83 28.29
N MET A 432 13.59 3.19 27.96
CA MET A 432 14.79 3.20 28.79
C MET A 432 16.02 3.60 28.00
N GLU A 433 16.76 4.56 28.52
CA GLU A 433 18.04 4.99 27.97
C GLU A 433 19.15 4.83 29.00
N VAL A 434 20.28 4.29 28.55
CA VAL A 434 21.48 4.23 29.39
C VAL A 434 22.07 5.63 29.50
N VAL A 435 22.18 6.16 30.72
CA VAL A 435 22.84 7.44 30.96
C VAL A 435 24.34 7.18 31.03
N ASN A 436 25.06 7.40 29.92
CA ASN A 436 26.51 7.24 29.87
C ASN A 436 27.20 8.11 30.94
N LEU A 437 27.81 7.47 31.94
CA LEU A 437 28.84 8.08 32.76
C LEU A 437 30.17 7.96 31.98
N LEU A 438 30.80 9.10 31.69
CA LEU A 438 32.10 9.27 31.01
C LEU A 438 33.20 8.33 31.58
N PRO A 439 34.28 8.05 30.82
CA PRO A 439 34.93 6.75 30.82
C PRO A 439 35.53 6.40 32.18
N ILE A 440 35.19 5.20 32.65
CA ILE A 440 35.90 4.51 33.73
C ILE A 440 37.35 4.36 33.27
N SER A 441 38.23 5.22 33.78
CA SER A 441 39.67 5.03 33.68
C SER A 441 40.01 3.66 34.28
N ASN A 442 40.58 2.78 33.46
CA ASN A 442 41.19 1.52 33.86
C ASN A 442 42.05 1.74 35.12
N ASN A 443 41.56 1.27 36.29
CA ASN A 443 42.39 0.56 37.28
C ASN A 443 41.70 0.15 38.58
N ASN A 444 40.41 0.42 38.84
CA ASN A 444 39.76 -0.05 40.07
C ASN A 444 38.40 -0.70 39.79
N LEU A 445 38.41 -1.96 39.36
CA LEU A 445 37.20 -2.79 39.17
C LEU A 445 36.77 -3.47 40.49
N SER A 446 36.74 -2.72 41.60
CA SER A 446 36.41 -3.31 42.92
C SER A 446 35.58 -2.42 43.86
N GLU A 447 34.97 -1.33 43.39
CA GLU A 447 33.95 -0.62 44.18
C GLU A 447 32.69 -0.42 43.33
N GLY A 448 31.54 -0.84 43.87
CA GLY A 448 30.25 -0.97 43.19
C GLY A 448 29.75 0.33 42.56
N GLY A 449 29.96 0.48 41.26
CA GLY A 449 29.35 1.53 40.47
C GLY A 449 27.91 1.15 40.14
N HIS A 450 26.94 1.89 40.67
CA HIS A 450 25.54 1.78 40.24
C HIS A 450 25.40 2.28 38.79
N PHE A 451 24.74 1.49 37.95
CA PHE A 451 24.35 1.86 36.60
C PHE A 451 23.07 2.68 36.66
N LYS A 452 22.98 3.72 35.83
CA LYS A 452 21.88 4.67 35.85
C LYS A 452 21.12 4.59 34.53
N LEU A 453 19.87 4.15 34.60
CA LEU A 453 18.94 4.14 33.49
C LEU A 453 17.98 5.32 33.63
N ARG A 454 17.78 6.08 32.55
CA ARG A 454 16.69 7.04 32.46
C ARG A 454 15.46 6.30 31.96
N VAL A 455 14.43 6.26 32.78
CA VAL A 455 13.20 5.54 32.49
C VAL A 455 12.08 6.54 32.28
N THR A 456 11.36 6.38 31.18
CA THR A 456 10.11 7.07 30.89
C THR A 456 8.99 6.04 30.87
N ILE A 457 7.99 6.22 31.73
CA ILE A 457 6.74 5.44 31.70
C ILE A 457 5.64 6.31 31.13
N GLY A 458 5.07 5.89 30.01
CA GLY A 458 3.91 6.53 29.39
C GLY A 458 2.62 5.79 29.69
N SER A 459 1.53 6.51 29.96
CA SER A 459 0.17 5.96 30.02
C SER A 459 -0.83 7.00 29.52
N GLY A 460 -1.45 6.73 28.36
CA GLY A 460 -2.34 7.67 27.69
C GLY A 460 -1.58 8.93 27.22
N SER A 461 -1.99 10.11 27.68
CA SER A 461 -1.36 11.40 27.34
C SER A 461 -0.42 11.93 28.43
N ARG A 462 -0.04 11.11 29.40
CA ARG A 462 0.88 11.48 30.47
C ARG A 462 2.08 10.55 30.50
N GLU A 463 3.19 11.10 30.93
CA GLU A 463 4.44 10.39 31.13
C GLU A 463 5.08 10.80 32.46
N VAL A 464 5.86 9.90 33.03
CA VAL A 464 6.77 10.20 34.13
C VAL A 464 8.18 9.78 33.75
N VAL A 465 9.15 10.64 34.05
CA VAL A 465 10.57 10.41 33.77
C VAL A 465 11.33 10.41 35.08
N PHE A 466 12.17 9.40 35.30
CA PHE A 466 13.00 9.29 36.47
C PHE A 466 14.27 8.50 36.18
N ASP A 467 15.21 8.58 37.11
CA ASP A 467 16.44 7.82 37.03
C ASP A 467 16.33 6.56 37.91
N TRP A 468 16.51 5.39 37.30
CA TRP A 468 16.55 4.09 37.98
C TRP A 468 18.01 3.67 38.19
N LEU A 469 18.38 3.49 39.45
CA LEU A 469 19.70 3.00 39.85
C LEU A 469 19.67 1.48 39.97
N VAL A 470 20.63 0.87 39.29
CA VAL A 470 20.75 -0.57 39.11
C VAL A 470 22.14 -1.02 39.54
N ASP A 471 22.25 -2.17 40.21
CA ASP A 471 23.53 -2.63 40.75
C ASP A 471 24.43 -3.32 39.72
N GLN A 472 23.89 -3.68 38.55
CA GLN A 472 24.61 -4.42 37.50
C GLN A 472 24.34 -3.82 36.11
N ALA A 473 25.35 -3.86 35.23
CA ALA A 473 25.12 -3.54 33.82
C ALA A 473 24.22 -4.62 33.22
N VAL A 474 23.09 -4.21 32.66
CA VAL A 474 22.16 -5.11 31.99
C VAL A 474 21.82 -4.58 30.60
N ASP A 475 22.11 -5.39 29.59
CA ASP A 475 21.77 -5.08 28.20
C ASP A 475 20.30 -5.40 27.90
N CYS A 476 19.72 -6.32 28.67
CA CYS A 476 18.35 -6.78 28.53
C CYS A 476 17.68 -7.02 29.88
N LEU A 477 16.36 -6.86 29.90
CA LEU A 477 15.52 -6.88 31.09
C LEU A 477 14.34 -7.83 30.88
N PHE A 478 13.85 -8.39 31.98
CA PHE A 478 12.56 -9.06 32.01
C PHE A 478 11.46 -8.02 32.11
N PHE A 479 10.29 -8.38 31.61
CA PHE A 479 9.05 -7.69 31.92
C PHE A 479 8.10 -8.63 32.64
N GLY A 480 7.11 -8.08 33.35
CA GLY A 480 6.17 -8.88 34.10
C GLY A 480 4.88 -8.16 34.43
N CYS A 481 3.87 -8.94 34.82
CA CYS A 481 2.66 -8.41 35.42
C CYS A 481 2.16 -9.29 36.58
N SER A 482 1.49 -8.66 37.55
CA SER A 482 0.75 -9.32 38.61
C SER A 482 -0.62 -8.66 38.77
N PHE A 483 -1.68 -9.47 38.82
CA PHE A 483 -3.04 -9.00 39.06
C PHE A 483 -3.72 -9.88 40.11
N ILE A 484 -4.23 -9.25 41.17
CA ILE A 484 -4.88 -9.97 42.27
C ILE A 484 -6.20 -10.57 41.80
N HIS A 485 -7.01 -9.75 41.12
CA HIS A 485 -8.36 -10.13 40.68
C HIS A 485 -8.37 -10.65 39.24
N SER A 486 -9.31 -11.55 38.95
CA SER A 486 -9.54 -12.08 37.60
C SER A 486 -10.08 -11.01 36.64
N GLY A 487 -9.92 -11.24 35.34
CA GLY A 487 -10.47 -10.37 34.28
C GLY A 487 -9.49 -9.41 33.62
N TRP A 488 -8.30 -9.21 34.21
CA TRP A 488 -7.22 -8.44 33.58
C TRP A 488 -6.64 -9.19 32.38
N LYS A 489 -6.59 -8.51 31.22
CA LYS A 489 -6.02 -9.06 29.98
C LYS A 489 -5.02 -8.09 29.37
N VAL A 490 -3.76 -8.50 29.27
CA VAL A 490 -2.64 -7.66 28.82
C VAL A 490 -2.00 -8.26 27.57
N LEU A 491 -1.89 -7.45 26.52
CA LEU A 491 -1.09 -7.72 25.33
C LEU A 491 0.27 -7.05 25.49
N VAL A 492 1.36 -7.76 25.21
CA VAL A 492 2.68 -7.17 24.98
C VAL A 492 2.94 -7.15 23.47
N PHE A 493 3.48 -6.04 22.97
CA PHE A 493 3.86 -5.86 21.57
C PHE A 493 5.31 -6.23 21.35
#